data_AF-A0A951B144-F1
#
_entry.id   AF-A0A951B144-F1
#
_cell.length_a   1.000
_cell.length_b   1.000
_cell.length_c   1.000
_cell.angle_alpha   90.00
_cell.angle_beta   90.00
_cell.angle_gamma   90.00
#
_symmetry.space_group_name_H-M   'P 1'
#
loop_
_entity.id
_entity.type
_entity.pdbx_description
1 polymer ?
#
loop_
_entity_poly.entity_id
_entity_poly.type
_entity_poly.pdbx_seq_one_letter_code
_entity_poly.pdbx_strand_id
1 'polypeptide(L)'
;MPFIQAQLDGEGRVKAIIGAAGRKTLLGDQQWVDLFDGAGLPAALEPDMPLWLRSHAPLCVAFESVSVAAMRRGSGASWREALMLARGVHAAFGLLKALGYALHPSKRGLDRTPTWGVAAMLWSMSRNRGFRELLATGRAEADAIVSTMVAAAARASMPVRIEDIEAMKPF
;
A
#
# COMPACT_ATOMS: atom_id res chain seq x y z
N MET A 1 -4.38 6.34 4.86
CA MET A 1 -4.90 6.79 6.16
C MET A 1 -5.71 5.67 6.76
N PRO A 2 -5.58 5.46 8.08
CA PRO A 2 -6.30 4.41 8.78
C PRO A 2 -7.81 4.63 8.68
N PHE A 3 -8.54 3.52 8.58
CA PHE A 3 -10.01 3.50 8.45
C PHE A 3 -10.69 3.98 9.74
N ILE A 4 -10.09 3.69 10.89
CA ILE A 4 -10.47 4.21 12.20
C ILE A 4 -9.39 5.20 12.64
N GLN A 5 -9.80 6.42 12.99
CA GLN A 5 -8.92 7.47 13.49
C GLN A 5 -9.38 7.93 14.87
N ALA A 6 -8.44 8.13 15.78
CA ALA A 6 -8.69 8.85 17.02
C ALA A 6 -8.33 10.33 16.81
N GLN A 7 -9.30 11.23 17.02
CA GLN A 7 -9.06 12.67 17.03
C GLN A 7 -9.54 13.26 18.35
N LEU A 8 -8.89 14.33 18.80
CA LEU A 8 -9.39 15.14 19.91
C LEU A 8 -10.52 16.03 19.38
N ASP A 9 -11.66 16.04 20.05
CA ASP A 9 -12.72 17.01 19.78
C ASP A 9 -12.37 18.40 20.37
N GLY A 10 -13.26 19.38 20.16
CA GLY A 10 -13.08 20.74 20.68
C GLY A 10 -13.04 20.83 22.22
N GLU A 11 -13.40 19.77 22.93
CA GLU A 11 -13.35 19.66 24.40
C GLU A 11 -12.13 18.85 24.87
N GLY A 12 -11.26 18.41 23.95
CA GLY A 12 -10.08 17.59 24.26
C GLY A 12 -10.38 16.13 24.56
N ARG A 13 -11.57 15.63 24.20
CA ARG A 13 -11.93 14.20 24.34
C ARG A 13 -11.54 13.42 23.09
N VAL A 14 -11.10 12.18 23.27
CA VAL A 14 -10.79 11.29 22.15
C VAL A 14 -12.09 10.77 21.53
N LYS A 15 -12.31 11.08 20.25
CA LYS A 15 -13.40 10.56 19.44
C LYS A 15 -12.87 9.67 18.32
N ALA A 16 -13.45 8.47 18.19
CA ALA A 16 -13.20 7.61 17.06
C ALA A 16 -13.99 8.11 15.83
N ILE A 17 -13.31 8.30 14.72
CA ILE A 17 -13.88 8.60 13.41
C ILE A 17 -13.68 7.37 12.53
N ILE A 18 -14.78 6.76 12.12
CA ILE A 18 -14.82 5.60 11.22
C ILE A 18 -15.08 6.10 9.80
N GLY A 19 -14.31 5.63 8.82
CA GLY A 19 -14.49 6.03 7.42
C GLY A 19 -14.09 7.48 7.14
N ALA A 20 -13.12 8.01 7.90
CA ALA A 20 -12.64 9.39 7.76
C ALA A 20 -12.35 9.76 6.29
N ALA A 21 -12.80 10.95 5.88
CA ALA A 21 -12.74 11.45 4.50
C ALA A 21 -13.47 10.58 3.46
N GLY A 22 -14.62 9.98 3.84
CA GLY A 22 -15.47 9.21 2.94
C GLY A 22 -14.90 7.84 2.54
N ARG A 23 -13.93 7.33 3.31
CA ARG A 23 -13.30 6.03 3.04
C ARG A 23 -14.26 4.91 3.40
N LYS A 24 -14.39 3.95 2.50
CA LYS A 24 -15.15 2.72 2.70
C LYS A 24 -14.22 1.52 2.72
N THR A 25 -14.53 0.54 3.54
CA THR A 25 -13.87 -0.77 3.50
C THR A 25 -14.35 -1.51 2.26
N LEU A 26 -13.42 -1.97 1.42
CA LEU A 26 -13.79 -2.76 0.25
C LEU A 26 -13.94 -4.23 0.65
N LEU A 27 -15.03 -4.84 0.22
CA LEU A 27 -15.37 -6.25 0.52
C LEU A 27 -15.73 -6.98 -0.78
N GLY A 28 -15.38 -8.26 -0.86
CA GLY A 28 -15.59 -9.06 -2.08
C GLY A 28 -16.95 -9.72 -2.19
N ASP A 29 -17.82 -9.55 -1.19
CA ASP A 29 -19.14 -10.16 -1.11
C ASP A 29 -20.14 -9.16 -0.53
N GLN A 30 -21.33 -9.08 -1.13
CA GLN A 30 -22.39 -8.19 -0.72
C GLN A 30 -22.86 -8.48 0.71
N GLN A 31 -22.87 -9.75 1.13
CA GLN A 31 -23.30 -10.11 2.50
C GLN A 31 -22.44 -9.42 3.56
N TRP A 32 -21.14 -9.25 3.29
CA TRP A 32 -20.22 -8.58 4.20
C TRP A 32 -20.36 -7.06 4.14
N VAL A 33 -20.69 -6.50 2.96
CA VAL A 33 -21.00 -5.08 2.83
C VAL A 33 -22.21 -4.73 3.68
N ASP A 34 -23.30 -5.49 3.55
CA ASP A 34 -24.55 -5.26 4.28
C ASP A 34 -24.33 -5.39 5.80
N LEU A 35 -23.52 -6.38 6.23
CA LEU A 35 -23.17 -6.56 7.64
C LEU A 35 -22.35 -5.38 8.19
N PHE A 36 -21.33 -4.94 7.46
CA PHE A 36 -20.45 -3.84 7.91
C PHE A 36 -21.21 -2.52 7.93
N ASP A 37 -21.95 -2.19 6.89
CA ASP A 37 -22.78 -0.98 6.84
C ASP A 37 -23.84 -1.00 7.94
N GLY A 38 -24.50 -2.15 8.17
CA GLY A 38 -25.45 -2.34 9.28
C GLY A 38 -24.83 -2.13 10.67
N ALA A 39 -23.53 -2.39 10.81
CA ALA A 39 -22.76 -2.12 12.04
C ALA A 39 -22.19 -0.70 12.13
N GLY A 40 -22.51 0.19 11.18
CA GLY A 40 -21.98 1.56 11.14
C GLY A 40 -20.52 1.65 10.66
N LEU A 41 -20.02 0.62 9.97
CA LEU A 41 -18.71 0.58 9.34
C LEU A 41 -18.87 0.76 7.82
N PRO A 42 -18.64 1.96 7.26
CA PRO A 42 -18.87 2.20 5.84
C PRO A 42 -18.12 1.20 4.95
N ALA A 43 -18.85 0.49 4.11
CA ALA A 43 -18.35 -0.55 3.22
C ALA A 43 -18.79 -0.34 1.76
N ALA A 44 -18.06 -0.96 0.84
CA ALA A 44 -18.42 -1.00 -0.57
C ALA A 44 -17.98 -2.34 -1.19
N LEU A 45 -18.78 -2.81 -2.15
CA LEU A 45 -18.46 -4.00 -2.91
C LEU A 45 -17.32 -3.74 -3.89
N GLU A 46 -16.34 -4.64 -3.92
CA GLU A 46 -15.32 -4.74 -4.96
C GLU A 46 -15.49 -6.09 -5.68
N PRO A 47 -16.11 -6.10 -6.88
CA PRO A 47 -16.43 -7.33 -7.60
C PRO A 47 -15.21 -8.17 -7.98
N ASP A 48 -14.03 -7.56 -8.11
CA ASP A 48 -12.77 -8.26 -8.38
C ASP A 48 -11.76 -7.99 -7.26
N MET A 49 -12.15 -8.36 -6.04
CA MET A 49 -11.30 -8.27 -4.85
C MET A 49 -9.92 -8.93 -5.06
N PRO A 50 -9.81 -10.11 -5.70
CA PRO A 50 -8.50 -10.71 -5.97
C PRO A 50 -7.60 -9.84 -6.86
N LEU A 51 -8.13 -9.20 -7.91
CA LEU A 51 -7.34 -8.28 -8.74
C LEU A 51 -6.98 -7.01 -8.00
N TRP A 52 -7.92 -6.47 -7.21
CA TRP A 52 -7.67 -5.31 -6.36
C TRP A 52 -6.51 -5.56 -5.40
N LEU A 53 -6.54 -6.68 -4.66
CA LEU A 53 -5.50 -7.07 -3.70
C LEU A 53 -4.14 -7.24 -4.38
N ARG A 54 -4.09 -7.97 -5.51
CA ARG A 54 -2.84 -8.13 -6.29
C ARG A 54 -2.26 -6.78 -6.73
N SER A 55 -3.11 -5.88 -7.21
CA SER A 55 -2.69 -4.54 -7.64
C SER A 55 -2.36 -3.60 -6.48
N HIS A 56 -2.85 -3.89 -5.27
CA HIS A 56 -2.63 -3.06 -4.09
C HIS A 56 -1.40 -3.45 -3.29
N ALA A 57 -1.10 -4.75 -3.20
CA ALA A 57 -0.02 -5.30 -2.38
C ALA A 57 1.36 -4.62 -2.60
N PRO A 58 1.79 -4.30 -3.84
CA PRO A 58 3.06 -3.58 -4.03
C PRO A 58 3.10 -2.22 -3.35
N LEU A 59 1.95 -1.54 -3.22
CA LEU A 59 1.87 -0.26 -2.54
C LEU A 59 1.91 -0.40 -1.02
N CYS A 60 1.28 -1.44 -0.47
CA CYS A 60 1.36 -1.73 0.96
C CYS A 60 2.83 -1.94 1.36
N VAL A 61 3.53 -2.81 0.62
CA VAL A 61 4.97 -3.03 0.80
C VAL A 61 5.74 -1.71 0.72
N ALA A 62 5.52 -0.88 -0.31
CA ALA A 62 6.24 0.39 -0.43
C ALA A 62 5.97 1.35 0.74
N PHE A 63 4.72 1.41 1.24
CA PHE A 63 4.35 2.25 2.37
C PHE A 63 4.94 1.76 3.69
N GLU A 64 4.98 0.46 3.90
CA GLU A 64 5.56 -0.16 5.09
C GLU A 64 7.09 -0.01 5.07
N SER A 65 7.74 -0.35 3.95
CA SER A 65 9.20 -0.23 3.80
C SER A 65 9.69 1.22 3.91
N VAL A 66 8.98 2.19 3.33
CA VAL A 66 9.36 3.61 3.49
C VAL A 66 9.16 4.08 4.94
N SER A 67 8.19 3.50 5.65
CA SER A 67 7.95 3.80 7.07
C SER A 67 9.00 3.17 7.98
N VAL A 68 9.44 1.95 7.71
CA VAL A 68 10.56 1.30 8.42
C VAL A 68 11.85 2.11 8.25
N ALA A 69 12.19 2.47 7.00
CA ALA A 69 13.33 3.34 6.70
C ALA A 69 13.27 4.66 7.47
N ALA A 70 12.06 5.23 7.55
CA ALA A 70 11.83 6.47 8.24
C ALA A 70 11.93 6.35 9.76
N MET A 71 11.46 5.24 10.35
CA MET A 71 11.58 4.98 11.79
C MET A 71 13.05 4.85 12.18
N ARG A 72 13.82 4.11 11.38
CA ARG A 72 15.27 3.96 11.56
C ARG A 72 16.01 5.29 11.58
N ARG A 73 15.62 6.26 10.74
CA ARG A 73 16.24 7.60 10.70
C ARG A 73 15.65 8.60 11.71
N GLY A 74 14.47 8.34 12.26
CA GLY A 74 13.74 9.27 13.13
C GLY A 74 13.11 10.49 12.44
N SER A 75 13.47 10.80 11.18
CA SER A 75 13.08 12.05 10.48
C SER A 75 12.43 11.87 9.10
N GLY A 76 12.04 10.64 8.73
CA GLY A 76 11.48 10.32 7.41
C GLY A 76 12.39 9.38 6.62
N ALA A 77 11.98 8.97 5.43
CA ALA A 77 12.85 8.28 4.48
C ALA A 77 13.58 9.29 3.60
N SER A 78 14.70 8.87 3.00
CA SER A 78 15.52 9.71 2.13
C SER A 78 14.90 9.72 0.75
N TRP A 79 15.27 10.71 -0.06
CA TRP A 79 14.80 10.74 -1.44
C TRP A 79 15.23 9.49 -2.21
N ARG A 80 16.47 9.02 -1.95
CA ARG A 80 17.03 7.81 -2.57
C ARG A 80 16.25 6.55 -2.17
N GLU A 81 15.92 6.39 -0.89
CA GLU A 81 15.10 5.27 -0.40
C GLU A 81 13.70 5.29 -1.04
N ALA A 82 13.06 6.46 -1.10
CA ALA A 82 11.75 6.60 -1.73
C ALA A 82 11.78 6.32 -3.25
N LEU A 83 12.83 6.76 -3.95
CA LEU A 83 13.02 6.47 -5.38
C LEU A 83 13.21 4.98 -5.65
N MET A 84 14.00 4.30 -4.82
CA MET A 84 14.21 2.86 -4.94
C MET A 84 12.88 2.10 -4.76
N LEU A 85 12.11 2.43 -3.72
CA LEU A 85 10.79 1.83 -3.50
C LEU A 85 9.81 2.11 -4.65
N ALA A 86 9.84 3.33 -5.20
CA ALA A 86 9.03 3.68 -6.37
C ALA A 86 9.37 2.83 -7.61
N ARG A 87 10.65 2.54 -7.86
CA ARG A 87 11.07 1.63 -8.95
C ARG A 87 10.53 0.22 -8.73
N GLY A 88 10.60 -0.25 -7.49
CA GLY A 88 10.04 -1.54 -7.08
C GLY A 88 8.53 -1.63 -7.33
N VAL A 89 7.76 -0.58 -7.00
CA VAL A 89 6.32 -0.54 -7.30
C VAL A 89 6.06 -0.72 -8.80
N HIS A 90 6.78 0.00 -9.66
CA HIS A 90 6.62 -0.17 -11.11
C HIS A 90 7.07 -1.55 -11.60
N ALA A 91 8.15 -2.11 -11.02
CA ALA A 91 8.60 -3.45 -11.35
C ALA A 91 7.55 -4.51 -10.96
N ALA A 92 6.92 -4.37 -9.79
CA ALA A 92 5.85 -5.24 -9.32
C ALA A 92 4.58 -5.11 -10.18
N PHE A 93 4.23 -3.90 -10.64
CA PHE A 93 3.18 -3.75 -11.65
C PHE A 93 3.55 -4.40 -12.99
N GLY A 94 4.82 -4.33 -13.38
CA GLY A 94 5.38 -5.08 -14.50
C GLY A 94 5.21 -6.60 -14.32
N LEU A 95 5.49 -7.12 -13.13
CA LEU A 95 5.28 -8.52 -12.78
C LEU A 95 3.82 -8.95 -12.95
N LEU A 96 2.86 -8.17 -12.45
CA LEU A 96 1.43 -8.48 -12.61
C LEU A 96 1.04 -8.60 -14.09
N LYS A 97 1.50 -7.65 -14.91
CA LYS A 97 1.31 -7.68 -16.37
C LYS A 97 1.95 -8.93 -17.00
N ALA A 98 3.17 -9.26 -16.60
CA ALA A 98 3.90 -10.43 -17.10
C ALA A 98 3.28 -11.77 -16.66
N LEU A 99 2.53 -11.79 -15.56
CA LEU A 99 1.73 -12.94 -15.10
C LEU A 99 0.35 -13.02 -15.79
N GLY A 100 0.04 -12.11 -16.74
CA GLY A 100 -1.20 -12.10 -17.49
C GLY A 100 -2.35 -11.32 -16.84
N TYR A 101 -2.10 -10.62 -15.72
CA TYR A 101 -3.12 -9.79 -15.08
C TYR A 101 -3.17 -8.39 -15.67
N ALA A 102 -4.37 -7.86 -15.87
CA ALA A 102 -4.57 -6.43 -16.04
C ALA A 102 -4.43 -5.72 -14.70
N LEU A 103 -3.97 -4.47 -14.67
CA LEU A 103 -4.01 -3.69 -13.43
C LEU A 103 -5.43 -3.24 -13.12
N HIS A 104 -5.80 -3.36 -11.84
CA HIS A 104 -7.07 -2.86 -11.33
C HIS A 104 -7.27 -1.38 -11.72
N PRO A 105 -8.46 -0.95 -12.17
CA PRO A 105 -8.71 0.42 -12.64
C PRO A 105 -8.21 1.51 -11.71
N SER A 106 -8.36 1.33 -10.39
CA SER A 106 -7.92 2.29 -9.37
C SER A 106 -6.40 2.50 -9.30
N LYS A 107 -5.59 1.61 -9.92
CA LYS A 107 -4.12 1.68 -9.92
C LYS A 107 -3.52 2.05 -11.27
N ARG A 108 -4.32 2.12 -12.33
CA ARG A 108 -3.84 2.48 -13.69
C ARG A 108 -3.22 3.86 -13.75
N GLY A 109 -3.76 4.83 -13.00
CA GLY A 109 -3.17 6.16 -12.91
C GLY A 109 -1.76 6.12 -12.32
N LEU A 110 -1.58 5.31 -11.28
CA LEU A 110 -0.30 5.21 -10.58
C LEU A 110 0.77 4.48 -11.40
N ASP A 111 0.40 3.45 -12.17
CA ASP A 111 1.32 2.77 -13.11
C ASP A 111 1.88 3.72 -14.17
N ARG A 112 1.09 4.74 -14.57
CA ARG A 112 1.49 5.76 -15.53
C ARG A 112 2.24 6.94 -14.91
N THR A 113 2.19 7.09 -13.59
CA THR A 113 2.92 8.14 -12.89
C THR A 113 4.42 7.90 -13.06
N PRO A 114 5.23 8.90 -13.42
CA PRO A 114 6.68 8.75 -13.44
C PRO A 114 7.22 8.31 -12.07
N THR A 115 8.33 7.55 -12.05
CA THR A 115 8.93 7.03 -10.82
C THR A 115 9.15 8.11 -9.75
N TRP A 116 9.57 9.31 -10.15
CA TRP A 116 9.80 10.42 -9.22
C TRP A 116 8.50 10.91 -8.56
N GLY A 117 7.35 10.80 -9.21
CA GLY A 117 6.05 11.16 -8.66
C GLY A 117 5.60 10.18 -7.57
N VAL A 118 5.79 8.88 -7.81
CA VAL A 118 5.57 7.84 -6.79
C VAL A 118 6.56 8.02 -5.63
N ALA A 119 7.82 8.33 -5.92
CA ALA A 119 8.82 8.62 -4.90
C ALA A 119 8.46 9.86 -4.05
N ALA A 120 7.95 10.92 -4.68
CA ALA A 120 7.48 12.12 -3.99
C ALA A 120 6.35 11.81 -3.00
N MET A 121 5.39 10.99 -3.41
CA MET A 121 4.32 10.50 -2.54
C MET A 121 4.89 9.74 -1.34
N LEU A 122 5.75 8.73 -1.57
CA LEU A 122 6.35 7.91 -0.51
C LEU A 122 7.20 8.75 0.46
N TRP A 123 8.05 9.62 -0.07
CA TRP A 123 8.91 10.52 0.70
C TRP A 123 8.11 11.49 1.58
N SER A 124 7.02 12.04 1.05
CA SER A 124 6.15 12.96 1.79
C SER A 124 5.42 12.22 2.91
N MET A 125 4.87 11.04 2.61
CA MET A 125 4.14 10.25 3.60
C MET A 125 5.04 9.79 4.75
N SER A 126 6.29 9.45 4.46
CA SER A 126 7.27 9.02 5.47
C SER A 126 7.58 10.07 6.56
N ARG A 127 7.26 11.35 6.30
CA ARG A 127 7.46 12.46 7.25
C ARG A 127 6.33 12.60 8.26
N ASN A 128 5.18 11.99 7.99
CA ASN A 128 4.09 11.98 8.94
C ASN A 128 4.41 10.93 10.02
N ARG A 129 4.58 11.38 11.27
CA ARG A 129 4.94 10.53 12.40
C ARG A 129 3.95 9.39 12.62
N GLY A 130 2.65 9.67 12.63
CA GLY A 130 1.62 8.65 12.86
C GLY A 130 1.57 7.61 11.75
N PHE A 131 1.75 8.03 10.49
CA PHE A 131 1.85 7.12 9.35
C PHE A 131 3.03 6.16 9.49
N ARG A 132 4.18 6.75 9.85
CA ARG A 132 5.44 6.05 10.00
C ARG A 132 5.41 5.02 11.14
N GLU A 133 4.91 5.42 12.31
CA GLU A 133 4.81 4.54 13.48
C GLU A 133 3.85 3.38 13.20
N LEU A 134 2.67 3.67 12.61
CA LEU A 134 1.67 2.65 12.30
C LEU A 134 2.22 1.62 11.30
N LEU A 135 2.76 2.07 10.17
CA LEU A 135 3.11 1.15 9.08
C LEU A 135 4.48 0.49 9.22
N ALA A 136 5.35 1.01 10.08
CA ALA A 136 6.57 0.28 10.42
C ALA A 136 6.28 -1.07 11.10
N THR A 137 5.08 -1.25 11.69
CA THR A 137 4.65 -2.53 12.27
C THR A 137 4.46 -3.63 11.22
N GLY A 138 4.22 -3.28 9.95
CA GLY A 138 4.04 -4.21 8.84
C GLY A 138 5.33 -4.86 8.32
N ARG A 139 6.49 -4.61 8.93
CA ARG A 139 7.80 -5.07 8.44
C ARG A 139 7.84 -6.54 8.00
N ALA A 140 7.33 -7.45 8.84
CA ALA A 140 7.36 -8.87 8.55
C ALA A 140 6.41 -9.25 7.39
N GLU A 141 5.26 -8.59 7.30
CA GLU A 141 4.29 -8.78 6.22
C GLU A 141 4.86 -8.27 4.89
N ALA A 142 5.43 -7.07 4.86
CA ALA A 142 6.11 -6.53 3.68
C ALA A 142 7.19 -7.48 3.14
N ASP A 143 8.05 -8.01 4.02
CA ASP A 143 9.11 -8.95 3.61
C ASP A 143 8.55 -10.25 3.02
N ALA A 144 7.51 -10.82 3.64
CA ALA A 144 6.84 -12.01 3.14
C ALA A 144 6.15 -11.78 1.78
N ILE A 145 5.50 -10.63 1.60
CA ILE A 145 4.87 -10.25 0.33
C ILE A 145 5.95 -10.07 -0.75
N VAL A 146 7.07 -9.40 -0.47
CA VAL A 146 8.18 -9.27 -1.44
C VAL A 146 8.74 -10.62 -1.84
N SER A 147 8.98 -11.49 -0.87
CA SER A 147 9.47 -12.86 -1.12
C SER A 147 8.49 -13.65 -2.01
N THR A 148 7.19 -13.49 -1.77
CA THR A 148 6.14 -14.10 -2.60
C THR A 148 6.13 -13.53 -4.03
N MET A 149 6.31 -12.22 -4.20
CA MET A 149 6.41 -11.58 -5.52
C MET A 149 7.64 -12.06 -6.29
N VAL A 150 8.80 -12.14 -5.63
CA VAL A 150 10.04 -12.67 -6.22
C VAL A 150 9.86 -14.12 -6.65
N ALA A 151 9.28 -14.96 -5.81
CA ALA A 151 8.99 -16.36 -6.16
C ALA A 151 8.01 -16.48 -7.33
N ALA A 152 7.02 -15.59 -7.41
CA ALA A 152 6.06 -15.58 -8.51
C ALA A 152 6.70 -15.17 -9.85
N ALA A 153 7.81 -14.43 -9.85
CA ALA A 153 8.49 -14.00 -11.07
C ALA A 153 9.01 -15.17 -11.92
N ALA A 154 9.28 -16.34 -11.32
CA ALA A 154 9.66 -17.55 -12.07
C ALA A 154 8.57 -18.04 -13.04
N ARG A 155 7.31 -17.62 -12.85
CA ARG A 155 6.18 -17.96 -13.72
C ARG A 155 5.84 -16.86 -14.74
N ALA A 156 6.60 -15.77 -14.76
CA ALA A 156 6.30 -14.63 -15.62
C ALA A 156 6.57 -15.00 -17.10
N SER A 157 5.66 -14.58 -17.97
CA SER A 157 5.80 -14.77 -19.43
C SER A 157 6.78 -13.80 -20.10
N MET A 158 7.20 -12.75 -19.37
CA MET A 158 8.11 -11.72 -19.84
C MET A 158 9.19 -11.43 -18.78
N PRO A 159 10.36 -10.90 -19.17
CA PRO A 159 11.38 -10.47 -18.22
C PRO A 159 10.84 -9.45 -17.21
N VAL A 160 11.12 -9.68 -15.93
CA VAL A 160 10.74 -8.79 -14.81
C VAL A 160 12.02 -8.31 -14.13
N ARG A 161 12.06 -7.05 -13.71
CA ARG A 161 13.15 -6.49 -12.91
C ARG A 161 13.02 -6.96 -11.47
N ILE A 162 13.45 -8.18 -11.19
CA ILE A 162 13.31 -8.82 -9.87
C ILE A 162 14.11 -8.05 -8.82
N GLU A 163 15.25 -7.49 -9.19
CA GLU A 163 16.14 -6.75 -8.28
C GLU A 163 15.44 -5.50 -7.72
N ASP A 164 14.64 -4.82 -8.54
CA ASP A 164 13.85 -3.67 -8.10
C ASP A 164 12.73 -4.08 -7.13
N ILE A 165 12.13 -5.27 -7.31
CA ILE A 165 11.10 -5.81 -6.41
C ILE A 165 11.75 -6.23 -5.08
N GLU A 166 12.88 -6.93 -5.14
CA GLU A 166 13.60 -7.36 -3.95
C GLU A 166 14.14 -6.18 -3.13
N ALA A 167 14.56 -5.09 -3.79
CA ALA A 167 14.96 -3.86 -3.12
C ALA A 167 13.84 -3.25 -2.26
N MET A 168 12.58 -3.63 -2.48
CA MET A 168 11.46 -3.20 -1.63
C MET A 168 11.43 -3.83 -0.25
N LYS A 169 12.24 -4.87 0.03
CA LYS A 169 12.31 -5.46 1.38
C LYS A 169 12.62 -4.37 2.42
N PRO A 170 11.92 -4.33 3.57
CA PRO A 170 12.21 -3.32 4.59
C PRO A 170 13.63 -3.42 5.15
N PHE A 171 14.31 -2.27 5.30
CA PHE A 171 15.73 -2.16 5.67
C PHE A 171 15.99 -1.18 6.83
#